data_AF-A0A387HBF2-F1
#
_entry.id   AF-A0A387HBF2-F1
#
_cell.length_a   1.000
_cell.length_b   1.000
_cell.length_c   1.000
_cell.angle_alpha   90.00
_cell.angle_beta   90.00
_cell.angle_gamma   90.00
#
_symmetry.space_group_name_H-M   'P 1'
#
loop_
_entity.id
_entity.type
_entity.pdbx_description
1 polymer ?
#
loop_
_entity_poly.entity_id
_entity_poly.type
_entity_poly.pdbx_seq_one_letter_code
_entity_poly.pdbx_strand_id
1 'polypeptide(L)'
;MTVTDRSRARLGWRGLLAAAQREYDAPAPRYDVVIELLDQVVGAAVPVAALRSAKALQALALTQLAYSAEYGPLRTVYLTAARGLTTGPLSAPRASAARNGPPARRSVCRPR
;
A
#
# COMPACT_ATOMS: atom_id res chain seq x y z
N MET A 1 7.82 8.25 -27.62
CA MET A 1 8.92 7.30 -27.35
C MET A 1 8.35 6.12 -26.56
N THR A 2 8.06 4.99 -27.20
CA THR A 2 7.27 3.85 -26.65
C THR A 2 8.05 2.53 -26.59
N VAL A 3 9.39 2.59 -26.47
CA VAL A 3 10.29 1.42 -26.58
C VAL A 3 10.48 0.66 -25.25
N THR A 4 9.97 1.17 -24.12
CA THR A 4 10.28 0.65 -22.78
C THR A 4 9.44 -0.55 -22.33
N ASP A 5 8.21 -0.69 -22.81
CA ASP A 5 7.24 -1.67 -22.28
C ASP A 5 7.63 -3.12 -22.61
N ARG A 6 7.85 -3.43 -23.91
CA ARG A 6 8.27 -4.77 -24.35
C ARG A 6 9.64 -5.21 -23.85
N SER A 7 10.49 -4.24 -23.48
CA SER A 7 11.83 -4.50 -22.97
C SER A 7 11.76 -4.84 -21.47
N ARG A 8 10.88 -4.16 -20.72
CA ARG A 8 10.60 -4.43 -19.31
C ARG A 8 9.88 -5.77 -19.11
N ALA A 9 8.93 -6.11 -19.98
CA ALA A 9 8.19 -7.37 -19.93
C ALA A 9 9.07 -8.63 -20.06
N ARG A 10 10.30 -8.50 -20.61
CA ARG A 10 11.26 -9.61 -20.72
C ARG A 10 12.20 -9.74 -19.53
N LEU A 11 12.19 -8.76 -18.62
CA LEU A 11 13.05 -8.79 -17.44
C LEU A 11 12.48 -9.78 -16.43
N GLY A 12 13.31 -10.71 -15.97
CA GLY A 12 13.00 -11.48 -14.76
C GLY A 12 12.96 -10.57 -13.53
N TRP A 13 12.47 -11.09 -12.40
CA TRP A 13 12.28 -10.34 -11.15
C TRP A 13 13.51 -9.53 -10.69
N ARG A 14 14.73 -10.03 -10.94
CA ARG A 14 15.99 -9.31 -10.62
C ARG A 14 16.14 -8.04 -11.42
N GLY A 15 15.82 -8.10 -12.71
CA GLY A 15 15.90 -6.95 -13.61
C GLY A 15 14.85 -5.90 -13.30
N LEU A 16 13.63 -6.34 -12.95
CA LEU A 16 12.56 -5.45 -12.50
C LEU A 16 12.92 -4.74 -11.19
N LEU A 17 13.42 -5.47 -10.18
CA LEU A 17 13.84 -4.87 -8.91
C LEU A 17 14.99 -3.87 -9.10
N ALA A 18 15.99 -4.20 -9.93
CA ALA A 18 17.10 -3.29 -10.22
C ALA A 18 16.67 -2.07 -11.07
N ALA A 19 15.68 -2.22 -11.95
CA ALA A 19 15.09 -1.10 -12.67
C ALA A 19 14.31 -0.19 -11.72
N ALA A 20 13.48 -0.76 -10.84
CA ALA A 20 12.74 -0.01 -9.84
C ALA A 20 13.67 0.77 -8.91
N GLN A 21 14.76 0.16 -8.43
CA GLN A 21 15.75 0.86 -7.60
C GLN A 21 16.37 2.06 -8.34
N ARG A 22 16.73 1.89 -9.62
CA ARG A 22 17.30 2.99 -10.43
C ARG A 22 16.33 4.15 -10.63
N GLU A 23 15.05 3.87 -10.85
CA GLU A 23 14.02 4.90 -10.97
C GLU A 23 13.77 5.62 -9.64
N TYR A 24 13.91 4.91 -8.51
CA TYR A 24 13.80 5.49 -7.17
C TYR A 24 14.99 6.39 -6.82
N ASP A 25 16.20 5.99 -7.20
CA ASP A 25 17.45 6.72 -6.91
C ASP A 25 17.77 7.83 -7.93
N ALA A 26 16.96 7.98 -8.98
CA ALA A 26 17.18 8.98 -10.02
C ALA A 26 17.09 10.42 -9.45
N PRO A 27 17.83 11.40 -10.02
CA PRO A 27 17.75 12.79 -9.58
C PRO A 27 16.34 13.39 -9.64
N ALA A 28 15.53 12.91 -10.57
CA ALA A 28 14.10 13.19 -10.67
C ALA A 28 13.34 11.85 -10.57
N PRO A 29 13.07 11.39 -9.34
CA PRO A 29 12.55 10.04 -9.12
C PRO A 29 11.10 9.90 -9.58
N ARG A 30 10.81 8.76 -10.21
CA ARG A 30 9.48 8.45 -10.78
C ARG A 30 8.79 7.36 -9.98
N TYR A 31 8.24 7.74 -8.83
CA TYR A 31 7.68 6.80 -7.86
C TYR A 31 6.49 5.99 -8.39
N ASP A 32 5.72 6.54 -9.33
CA ASP A 32 4.66 5.85 -10.07
C ASP A 32 5.21 4.63 -10.84
N VAL A 33 6.31 4.84 -11.58
CA VAL A 33 6.98 3.78 -12.34
C VAL A 33 7.63 2.75 -11.43
N VAL A 34 8.18 3.19 -10.29
CA VAL A 34 8.72 2.27 -9.27
C VAL A 34 7.65 1.30 -8.81
N ILE A 35 6.43 1.78 -8.51
CA ILE A 35 5.31 0.93 -8.08
C ILE A 35 4.90 -0.05 -9.18
N GLU A 36 4.76 0.42 -10.43
CA GLU A 36 4.38 -0.42 -11.57
C GLU A 36 5.36 -1.58 -11.80
N LEU A 37 6.66 -1.32 -11.67
CA LEU A 37 7.70 -2.35 -11.81
C LEU A 37 7.67 -3.35 -10.65
N LEU A 38 7.38 -2.90 -9.43
CA LEU A 38 7.38 -3.74 -8.24
C LEU A 38 6.12 -4.60 -8.11
N ASP A 39 4.96 -4.13 -8.60
CA ASP A 39 3.74 -4.94 -8.66
C ASP A 39 3.95 -6.22 -9.48
N GLN A 40 4.72 -6.15 -10.56
CA GLN A 40 5.10 -7.32 -11.36
C GLN A 40 6.00 -8.29 -10.59
N VAL A 41 6.85 -7.79 -9.69
CA VAL A 41 7.71 -8.62 -8.83
C VAL A 41 6.89 -9.29 -7.72
N VAL A 42 5.92 -8.58 -7.13
CA VAL A 42 5.04 -9.10 -6.07
C VAL A 42 4.09 -10.17 -6.61
N GLY A 43 3.65 -10.04 -7.87
CA GLY A 43 2.81 -11.03 -8.54
C GLY A 43 3.55 -12.26 -9.08
N ALA A 44 4.88 -12.24 -9.13
CA ALA A 44 5.70 -13.33 -9.66
C ALA A 44 6.15 -14.33 -8.58
N ALA A 45 6.46 -15.56 -8.99
CA ALA A 45 7.11 -16.55 -8.12
C ALA A 45 8.57 -16.15 -7.85
N VAL A 46 8.82 -15.47 -6.73
CA VAL A 46 10.15 -14.95 -6.36
C VAL A 46 10.60 -15.43 -4.98
N PRO A 47 11.91 -15.45 -4.69
CA PRO A 47 12.40 -15.77 -3.35
C PRO A 47 11.84 -14.81 -2.30
N VAL A 48 11.58 -15.31 -1.08
CA VAL A 48 11.01 -14.52 0.03
C VAL A 48 11.82 -13.25 0.32
N ALA A 49 13.15 -13.33 0.23
CA ALA A 49 14.02 -12.17 0.40
C ALA A 49 13.77 -11.08 -0.66
N ALA A 50 13.62 -11.48 -1.93
CA ALA A 50 13.33 -10.56 -3.03
C ALA A 50 11.95 -9.92 -2.88
N LEU A 51 10.94 -10.72 -2.46
CA LEU A 51 9.61 -10.19 -2.15
C LEU A 51 9.65 -9.17 -1.02
N ARG A 52 10.45 -9.42 0.03
CA ARG A 52 10.63 -8.47 1.15
C ARG A 52 11.27 -7.17 0.68
N SER A 53 12.33 -7.25 -0.12
CA SER A 53 12.99 -6.06 -0.69
C SER A 53 12.05 -5.28 -1.60
N ALA A 54 11.28 -5.95 -2.45
CA ALA A 54 10.29 -5.31 -3.33
C ALA A 54 9.22 -4.57 -2.53
N LYS A 55 8.63 -5.22 -1.52
CA LYS A 55 7.63 -4.60 -0.62
C LYS A 55 8.20 -3.40 0.15
N ALA A 56 9.43 -3.49 0.61
CA ALA A 56 10.09 -2.38 1.31
C ALA A 56 10.29 -1.18 0.38
N LEU A 57 10.80 -1.39 -0.84
CA LEU A 57 10.99 -0.32 -1.82
C LEU A 57 9.64 0.29 -2.26
N GLN A 58 8.61 -0.54 -2.44
CA GLN A 58 7.27 -0.10 -2.80
C GLN A 58 6.64 0.75 -1.68
N ALA A 59 6.83 0.37 -0.41
CA ALA A 59 6.38 1.17 0.73
C ALA A 59 7.08 2.54 0.80
N LEU A 60 8.37 2.60 0.48
CA LEU A 60 9.11 3.88 0.39
C LEU A 60 8.56 4.75 -0.74
N ALA A 61 8.38 4.19 -1.94
CA ALA A 61 7.84 4.93 -3.09
C ALA A 61 6.43 5.49 -2.81
N LEU A 62 5.54 4.69 -2.21
CA LEU A 62 4.22 5.13 -1.77
C LEU A 62 4.30 6.27 -0.75
N THR A 63 5.24 6.21 0.19
CA THR A 63 5.45 7.28 1.17
C THR A 63 5.86 8.59 0.49
N GLN A 64 6.73 8.54 -0.52
CA GLN A 64 7.13 9.73 -1.28
C GLN A 64 5.98 10.31 -2.12
N LEU A 65 5.14 9.45 -2.71
CA LEU A 65 3.90 9.91 -3.36
C LEU A 65 2.94 10.57 -2.37
N ALA A 66 2.85 10.07 -1.14
CA ALA A 66 2.04 10.68 -0.11
C ALA A 66 2.53 12.08 0.28
N TYR A 67 3.85 12.31 0.28
CA TYR A 67 4.41 13.63 0.58
C TYR A 67 4.21 14.66 -0.53
N SER A 68 4.12 14.20 -1.78
CA SER A 68 3.83 15.04 -2.93
C SER A 68 2.32 15.18 -3.24
N ALA A 69 1.46 14.43 -2.57
CA ALA A 69 0.02 14.48 -2.80
C ALA A 69 -0.61 15.77 -2.25
N GLU A 70 -1.14 16.60 -3.15
CA GLU A 70 -1.90 17.80 -2.81
C GLU A 70 -3.30 17.47 -2.27
N TYR A 71 -3.91 16.38 -2.78
CA TYR A 71 -5.23 15.93 -2.33
C TYR A 71 -5.11 15.05 -1.09
N GLY A 72 -5.58 15.57 0.06
CA GLY A 72 -5.45 14.93 1.37
C GLY A 72 -5.85 13.44 1.43
N PRO A 73 -6.97 13.01 0.82
CA PRO A 73 -7.33 11.60 0.81
C PRO A 73 -6.33 10.67 0.10
N LEU A 74 -5.67 11.13 -0.97
CA LEU A 74 -4.63 10.33 -1.63
C LEU A 74 -3.42 10.10 -0.72
N ARG A 75 -3.02 11.12 0.05
CA ARG A 75 -1.98 10.97 1.07
C ARG A 75 -2.31 9.86 2.06
N THR A 76 -3.55 9.82 2.56
CA THR A 76 -3.99 8.75 3.47
C THR A 76 -3.92 7.38 2.80
N VAL A 77 -4.43 7.25 1.57
CA VAL A 77 -4.42 5.98 0.82
C VAL A 77 -3.00 5.45 0.64
N TYR A 78 -2.06 6.29 0.21
CA TYR A 78 -0.68 5.90 0.01
C TYR A 78 0.01 5.46 1.30
N LEU A 79 -0.17 6.21 2.40
CA LEU A 79 0.42 5.85 3.70
C LEU A 79 -0.18 4.56 4.28
N THR A 80 -1.49 4.35 4.12
CA THR A 80 -2.15 3.10 4.52
C THR A 80 -1.64 1.92 3.71
N ALA A 81 -1.47 2.08 2.39
CA ALA A 81 -0.91 1.05 1.53
C ALA A 81 0.54 0.72 1.91
N ALA A 82 1.40 1.73 2.12
CA ALA A 82 2.78 1.54 2.56
C ALA A 82 2.87 0.76 3.89
N ARG A 83 1.98 1.07 4.84
CA ARG A 83 1.88 0.34 6.11
C ARG A 83 1.46 -1.12 5.90
N GLY A 84 0.46 -1.37 5.05
CA GLY A 84 0.02 -2.74 4.73
C GLY A 84 1.11 -3.63 4.14
N LEU A 85 2.03 -3.06 3.36
CA LEU A 85 3.16 -3.81 2.78
C LEU A 85 4.22 -4.24 3.82
N THR A 86 4.36 -3.47 4.90
CA THR A 86 5.37 -3.73 5.95
C THR A 86 4.83 -4.61 7.07
N THR A 87 3.58 -4.43 7.48
CA THR A 87 2.97 -5.15 8.62
C THR A 87 2.08 -6.32 8.22
N GLY A 88 1.78 -6.49 6.93
CA GLY A 88 0.72 -7.37 6.45
C GLY A 88 -0.66 -6.69 6.46
N PRO A 89 -1.72 -7.39 6.00
CA PRO A 89 -3.05 -6.81 5.86
C PRO A 89 -3.53 -6.25 7.21
N LEU A 90 -3.81 -4.94 7.21
CA LEU A 90 -4.37 -4.25 8.37
C LEU A 90 -5.81 -4.71 8.56
N SER A 91 -6.04 -5.70 9.42
CA SER A 91 -7.38 -5.96 9.96
C SER A 91 -7.68 -4.87 10.99
N ALA A 92 -8.19 -3.73 10.51
CA ALA A 92 -8.90 -2.84 11.41
C ALA A 92 -10.20 -3.55 11.82
N PRO A 93 -10.51 -3.65 13.12
CA PRO A 93 -11.85 -4.06 13.52
C PRO A 93 -12.82 -3.11 12.83
N ARG A 94 -13.71 -3.67 12.00
CA ARG A 94 -14.81 -2.91 11.40
C ARG A 94 -15.50 -2.25 12.58
N ALA A 95 -15.58 -0.92 12.62
CA ALA A 95 -16.31 -0.22 13.65
C ALA A 95 -17.75 -0.71 13.58
N SER A 96 -18.08 -1.70 14.41
CA SER A 96 -19.39 -2.30 14.48
C SER A 96 -20.37 -1.18 14.73
N ALA A 97 -21.45 -1.20 13.94
CA ALA A 97 -22.58 -0.29 13.96
C ALA A 97 -22.80 0.35 15.34
N ALA A 98 -22.93 1.67 15.32
CA ALA A 98 -23.35 2.49 16.44
C ALA A 98 -24.20 1.71 17.46
N ARG A 99 -23.65 1.49 18.67
CA ARG A 99 -24.47 1.24 19.87
C ARG A 99 -25.14 2.56 20.27
N ASN A 100 -25.99 3.08 19.38
CA ASN A 100 -26.91 4.17 19.72
C ASN A 100 -28.21 3.54 20.19
N GLY A 101 -28.33 3.42 21.51
CA GLY A 101 -29.59 3.12 22.17
C GLY A 101 -29.44 3.43 23.66
N PRO A 102 -30.16 4.42 24.22
CA PRO A 102 -30.12 4.67 25.65
C PRO A 102 -30.66 3.44 26.39
N PRO A 103 -30.16 3.12 27.59
CA PRO A 103 -30.69 2.00 28.36
C PRO A 103 -32.17 2.26 28.66
N ALA A 104 -33.05 1.37 28.15
CA ALA A 104 -34.45 1.38 28.47
C ALA A 104 -34.62 1.23 29.99
N ARG A 105 -35.00 2.32 30.66
CA ARG A 105 -35.41 2.31 32.07
C ARG A 105 -36.59 1.35 32.22
N ARG A 106 -36.35 0.16 32.79
CA ARG A 106 -37.44 -0.66 33.34
C ARG A 106 -37.83 -0.08 34.70
N SER A 107 -38.74 0.88 34.70
CA SER A 107 -39.53 1.25 35.87
C SER A 107 -40.47 0.09 36.22
N VAL A 108 -40.06 -0.72 37.21
CA VAL A 108 -40.96 -1.71 37.82
C VAL A 108 -41.84 -0.97 38.82
N CYS A 109 -43.04 -0.58 38.37
CA CYS A 109 -44.15 -0.25 39.26
C CYS A 109 -44.52 -1.50 40.06
N ARG A 110 -44.33 -1.47 41.38
CA ARG A 110 -44.78 -2.51 42.30
C ARG A 110 -46.13 -2.09 42.89
N PRO A 111 -47.23 -2.82 42.69
CA PRO A 111 -48.48 -2.54 43.38
C PRO A 111 -48.57 -3.34 44.69
N ARG A 112 -48.99 -2.59 45.73
CA ARG A 112 -49.51 -2.96 47.06
C ARG A 112 -48.60 -3.73 48.01
#